data_AF-A0A0D7BHM8-F1
#
_entry.id   AF-A0A0D7BHM8-F1
#
_cell.length_a   1.000
_cell.length_b   1.000
_cell.length_c   1.000
_cell.angle_alpha   90.00
_cell.angle_beta   90.00
_cell.angle_gamma   90.00
#
_symmetry.space_group_name_H-M   'P 1'
#
loop_
_entity.id
_entity.type
_entity.pdbx_description
1 polymer ?
#
loop_
_entity_poly.entity_id
_entity_poly.type
_entity_poly.pdbx_seq_one_letter_code
_entity_poly.pdbx_strand_id
1 'polypeptide(L)'
;MITFGEHPNFIIKSLADGTQFHVDRAAMSRHSSVFHEMFSCCDNASSEQDQRLELAESSTVLQALLRLLHTPPPFPGSSATSNATTEGSKDPKYFLVPSDVDSTTVIPLPILPLLYELIDKYELSESIERAIDEHLLTHIPQDPLHVFGYAASLDKTKIMSTASEYLNPLASYPQKDILALIPSVKIYHDVNVLQDMRSKAFRNILVKEALFPHDYGICPHHAKDAQLHWEARKFLVMSRIQCNTDISSEMRPVEENFKTCATCQKACTAAIDMLKYKCARVPKCLDQLKDGRV
;
A
#
# COMPACT_ATOMS: atom_id res chain seq x y z
N MET A 1 13.71 -11.60 33.82
CA MET A 1 13.15 -12.88 33.36
C MET A 1 11.85 -12.56 32.66
N ILE A 2 11.75 -12.87 31.36
CA ILE A 2 10.57 -12.57 30.52
C ILE A 2 10.02 -13.91 30.03
N THR A 3 8.71 -14.08 30.07
CA THR A 3 8.05 -15.35 29.71
C THR A 3 7.10 -15.14 28.53
N PHE A 4 7.14 -16.05 27.58
CA PHE A 4 6.30 -16.12 26.40
C PHE A 4 5.59 -17.48 26.32
N GLY A 5 4.27 -17.44 26.12
CA GLY A 5 3.42 -18.63 26.08
C GLY A 5 2.85 -19.03 27.46
N GLU A 6 1.84 -19.90 27.43
CA GLU A 6 1.14 -20.38 28.64
C GLU A 6 1.93 -21.46 29.39
N HIS A 7 2.73 -22.25 28.66
CA HIS A 7 3.50 -23.37 29.20
C HIS A 7 4.93 -23.35 28.65
N PRO A 8 5.78 -22.40 29.10
CA PRO A 8 7.15 -22.33 28.63
C PRO A 8 7.94 -23.58 29.02
N ASN A 9 8.59 -24.20 28.04
CA ASN A 9 9.35 -25.45 28.19
C ASN A 9 10.78 -25.35 27.64
N PHE A 10 11.23 -24.15 27.29
CA PHE A 10 12.56 -23.91 26.75
C PHE A 10 13.07 -22.51 27.10
N ILE A 11 14.40 -22.34 27.08
CA ILE A 11 15.05 -21.08 27.42
C ILE A 11 15.85 -20.56 26.23
N ILE A 12 15.59 -19.32 25.81
CA ILE A 12 16.46 -18.58 24.89
C ILE A 12 17.25 -17.55 25.69
N LYS A 13 18.56 -17.48 25.46
CA LYS A 13 19.43 -16.46 26.06
C LYS A 13 20.02 -15.56 24.98
N SER A 14 19.91 -14.25 25.16
CA SER A 14 20.69 -13.29 24.36
C SER A 14 22.16 -13.39 24.73
N LEU A 15 23.04 -13.57 23.74
CA LEU A 15 24.48 -13.50 23.92
C LEU A 15 24.96 -12.07 24.16
N ALA A 16 24.28 -11.07 23.58
CA ALA A 16 24.69 -9.68 23.63
C ALA A 16 24.57 -9.07 25.04
N ASP A 17 23.50 -9.41 25.77
CA ASP A 17 23.20 -8.83 27.09
C ASP A 17 22.90 -9.87 28.19
N GLY A 18 22.90 -11.16 27.84
CA GLY A 18 22.69 -12.26 28.80
C GLY A 18 21.24 -12.47 29.23
N THR A 19 20.29 -11.68 28.72
CA THR A 19 18.87 -11.78 29.09
C THR A 19 18.31 -13.14 28.71
N GLN A 20 17.54 -13.74 29.63
CA GLN A 20 16.88 -15.02 29.42
C GLN A 20 15.38 -14.86 29.22
N PHE A 21 14.88 -15.60 28.23
CA PHE A 21 13.49 -15.68 27.82
C PHE A 21 12.99 -17.11 27.94
N HIS A 22 11.90 -17.29 28.67
CA HIS A 22 11.21 -18.57 28.77
C HIS A 22 10.17 -18.64 27.66
N VAL A 23 10.22 -19.68 26.84
CA VAL A 23 9.44 -19.81 25.61
C VAL A 23 8.82 -21.19 25.48
N ASP A 24 7.74 -21.26 24.71
CA ASP A 24 7.13 -22.52 24.28
C ASP A 24 7.69 -22.96 22.91
N ARG A 25 8.37 -24.12 22.88
CA ARG A 25 8.92 -24.72 21.65
C ARG A 25 7.86 -24.91 20.57
N ALA A 26 6.64 -25.30 20.96
CA ALA A 26 5.60 -25.63 19.99
C ALA A 26 5.19 -24.40 19.17
N ALA A 27 5.09 -23.24 19.82
CA ALA A 27 4.83 -21.97 19.14
C ALA A 27 5.97 -21.57 18.20
N MET A 28 7.22 -21.73 18.65
CA MET A 28 8.39 -21.42 17.82
C MET A 28 8.48 -22.32 16.57
N SER A 29 8.33 -23.64 16.73
CA SER A 29 8.35 -24.59 15.60
C SER A 29 7.18 -24.40 14.65
N ARG A 30 6.02 -24.00 15.14
CA ARG A 30 4.85 -23.76 14.29
C ARG A 30 5.09 -22.64 13.28
N HIS A 31 5.86 -21.64 13.67
CA HIS A 31 6.00 -20.38 12.93
C HIS A 31 7.38 -20.15 12.32
N SER A 32 8.33 -21.07 12.49
CA SER A 32 9.69 -21.00 11.93
C SER A 32 10.20 -22.39 11.57
N SER A 33 10.59 -22.58 10.30
CA SER A 33 11.24 -23.82 9.83
C SER A 33 12.59 -24.02 10.52
N VAL A 34 13.38 -22.95 10.69
CA VAL A 34 14.68 -23.00 11.38
C VAL A 34 14.54 -23.57 12.79
N PHE A 35 13.58 -23.08 13.59
CA PHE A 35 13.35 -23.61 14.93
C PHE A 35 12.74 -25.01 14.92
N HIS A 36 11.88 -25.31 13.95
CA HIS A 36 11.33 -26.66 13.78
C HIS A 36 12.43 -27.70 13.53
N GLU A 37 13.34 -27.43 12.59
CA GLU A 37 14.47 -28.32 12.28
C GLU A 37 15.45 -28.42 13.45
N MET A 38 15.77 -27.29 14.08
CA MET A 38 16.68 -27.25 15.23
C MET A 38 16.18 -28.13 16.39
N PHE A 39 14.89 -28.09 16.71
CA PHE A 39 14.35 -28.93 17.79
C PHE A 39 14.21 -30.39 17.36
N SER A 40 13.83 -30.66 16.10
CA SER A 40 13.70 -32.03 15.58
C SER A 40 15.02 -32.80 15.59
N CYS A 41 16.16 -32.12 15.40
CA CYS A 41 17.49 -32.72 15.50
C CYS A 41 17.94 -33.02 16.94
N CYS A 42 17.34 -32.35 17.93
CA CYS A 42 17.81 -32.37 19.33
C CYS A 42 16.92 -33.20 20.28
N ASP A 43 15.79 -33.75 19.81
CA ASP A 43 14.84 -34.52 20.64
C ASP A 43 15.42 -35.83 21.23
N ASN A 44 16.62 -36.24 20.82
CA ASN A 44 17.30 -37.44 21.34
C ASN A 44 18.22 -37.18 22.56
N ALA A 45 18.37 -35.92 22.99
CA ALA A 45 19.32 -35.55 24.02
C ALA A 45 18.59 -35.16 25.33
N SER A 46 18.78 -35.98 26.36
CA SER A 46 18.05 -35.92 27.64
C SER A 46 18.78 -35.09 28.70
N SER A 47 19.59 -34.10 28.33
CA SER A 47 20.35 -33.29 29.27
C SER A 47 19.73 -31.91 29.48
N GLU A 48 19.91 -31.31 30.67
CA GLU A 48 19.44 -29.93 30.94
C GLU A 48 20.07 -28.87 30.01
N GLN A 49 21.22 -29.18 29.39
CA GLN A 49 21.84 -28.32 28.38
C GLN A 49 21.03 -28.28 27.08
N ASP A 50 20.25 -29.32 26.78
CA ASP A 50 19.41 -29.41 25.57
C ASP A 50 18.12 -28.57 25.67
N GLN A 51 17.84 -27.96 26.84
CA GLN A 51 16.68 -27.10 27.06
C GLN A 51 17.00 -25.61 26.92
N ARG A 52 18.16 -25.26 26.34
CA ARG A 52 18.59 -23.89 26.18
C ARG A 52 19.21 -23.61 24.81
N LEU A 53 18.85 -22.47 24.24
CA LEU A 53 19.47 -21.92 23.02
C LEU A 53 20.07 -20.55 23.33
N GLU A 54 21.28 -20.30 22.84
CA GLU A 54 21.90 -18.99 22.90
C GLU A 54 21.89 -18.36 21.51
N LEU A 55 21.41 -17.12 21.42
CA LEU A 55 21.20 -16.38 20.17
C LEU A 55 21.98 -15.06 20.20
N ALA A 56 22.53 -14.66 19.06
CA ALA A 56 23.45 -13.51 18.95
C ALA A 56 22.74 -12.15 19.09
N GLU A 57 21.44 -12.12 18.88
CA GLU A 57 20.57 -10.96 18.90
C GLU A 57 20.50 -10.32 20.30
N SER A 58 20.33 -9.01 20.35
CA SER A 58 20.03 -8.31 21.59
C SER A 58 18.67 -8.70 22.17
N SER A 59 18.47 -8.48 23.46
CA SER A 59 17.18 -8.74 24.12
C SER A 59 16.01 -8.04 23.42
N THR A 60 16.18 -6.82 22.93
CA THR A 60 15.13 -6.08 22.20
C THR A 60 14.73 -6.78 20.90
N VAL A 61 15.71 -7.25 20.13
CA VAL A 61 15.47 -7.96 18.87
C VAL A 61 14.85 -9.33 19.12
N LEU A 62 15.35 -10.06 20.12
CA LEU A 62 14.74 -11.34 20.53
C LEU A 62 13.33 -11.14 21.04
N GLN A 63 13.05 -10.07 21.77
CA GLN A 63 11.68 -9.78 22.22
C GLN A 63 10.75 -9.56 21.03
N ALA A 64 11.19 -8.88 19.97
CA ALA A 64 10.42 -8.72 18.74
C ALA A 64 10.18 -10.07 18.04
N LEU A 65 11.22 -10.89 17.85
CA LEU A 65 11.13 -12.23 17.27
C LEU A 65 10.16 -13.11 18.05
N LEU A 66 10.30 -13.16 19.38
CA LEU A 66 9.46 -13.99 20.24
C LEU A 66 8.01 -13.51 20.24
N ARG A 67 7.76 -12.20 20.14
CA ARG A 67 6.41 -11.69 19.93
C ARG A 67 5.83 -12.19 18.61
N LEU A 68 6.58 -12.13 17.50
CA LEU A 68 6.10 -12.64 16.20
C LEU A 68 5.75 -14.14 16.27
N LEU A 69 6.54 -14.94 16.96
CA LEU A 69 6.35 -16.39 17.06
C LEU A 69 5.21 -16.79 18.00
N HIS A 70 5.05 -16.10 19.14
CA HIS A 70 4.06 -16.47 20.16
C HIS A 70 2.72 -15.75 20.00
N THR A 71 2.75 -14.52 19.51
CA THR A 71 1.57 -13.68 19.32
C THR A 71 1.72 -12.90 18.03
N PRO A 72 1.58 -13.57 16.87
CA PRO A 72 1.64 -12.93 15.57
C PRO A 72 0.74 -11.69 15.52
N PRO A 73 1.19 -10.59 14.88
CA PRO A 73 0.40 -9.39 14.80
C PRO A 73 -0.90 -9.67 14.04
N PRO A 74 -2.04 -9.10 14.48
CA PRO A 74 -3.28 -9.21 13.74
C PRO A 74 -3.18 -8.47 12.41
N PHE A 75 -4.02 -8.85 11.45
CA PHE A 75 -4.21 -8.07 10.24
C PHE A 75 -4.78 -6.69 10.59
N PRO A 76 -4.26 -5.59 10.01
CA PRO A 76 -4.81 -4.25 10.22
C PRO A 76 -6.32 -4.22 9.94
N GLY A 77 -7.11 -3.63 10.84
CA GLY A 77 -8.57 -3.55 10.69
C GLY A 77 -9.36 -4.80 11.10
N SER A 78 -8.72 -5.86 11.62
CA SER A 78 -9.42 -7.05 12.14
C SER A 78 -10.00 -6.90 13.55
N SER A 79 -10.10 -5.67 14.07
CA SER A 79 -10.85 -5.41 15.30
C SER A 79 -12.31 -5.79 15.09
N ALA A 80 -12.76 -6.82 15.80
CA ALA A 80 -14.10 -7.38 15.72
C ALA A 80 -15.19 -6.34 16.05
N THR A 81 -15.66 -5.63 15.04
CA THR A 81 -16.99 -5.01 15.01
C THR A 81 -17.64 -5.40 13.70
N SER A 82 -18.49 -6.42 13.81
CA SER A 82 -19.47 -6.83 12.81
C SER A 82 -20.34 -5.66 12.35
N ASN A 83 -20.73 -5.73 11.07
CA ASN A 83 -21.76 -4.94 10.37
C ASN A 83 -21.22 -3.91 9.36
N ALA A 84 -20.63 -4.39 8.27
CA ALA A 84 -20.69 -3.68 7.00
C ALA A 84 -21.19 -4.66 5.92
N THR A 85 -22.45 -4.47 5.55
CA THR A 85 -23.14 -5.14 4.44
C THR A 85 -22.31 -5.09 3.16
N THR A 86 -21.97 -6.27 2.67
CA THR A 86 -21.24 -6.47 1.43
C THR A 86 -22.21 -6.28 0.25
N GLU A 87 -22.31 -5.07 -0.28
CA GLU A 87 -22.91 -4.85 -1.60
C GLU A 87 -21.80 -4.63 -2.64
N GLY A 88 -21.53 -5.69 -3.39
CA GLY A 88 -21.23 -5.67 -4.83
C GLY A 88 -20.14 -4.72 -5.35
N SER A 89 -18.87 -5.12 -5.25
CA SER A 89 -17.87 -4.78 -6.27
C SER A 89 -17.21 -6.05 -6.78
N LYS A 90 -17.55 -6.44 -8.01
CA LYS A 90 -17.00 -7.61 -8.72
C LYS A 90 -15.70 -7.23 -9.45
N ASP A 91 -14.71 -6.71 -8.75
CA ASP A 91 -13.35 -6.57 -9.28
C ASP A 91 -12.36 -7.28 -8.35
N PRO A 92 -11.89 -8.49 -8.71
CA PRO A 92 -10.91 -9.21 -7.92
C PRO A 92 -9.52 -8.84 -8.44
N LYS A 93 -8.83 -7.81 -7.88
CA LYS A 93 -7.34 -7.69 -8.00
C LYS A 93 -6.60 -6.52 -7.35
N TYR A 94 -7.17 -5.74 -6.43
CA TYR A 94 -6.39 -4.68 -5.77
C TYR A 94 -6.49 -4.82 -4.26
N PHE A 95 -5.34 -4.87 -3.59
CA PHE A 95 -5.26 -4.69 -2.14
C PHE A 95 -5.78 -3.28 -1.87
N LEU A 96 -6.98 -3.18 -1.30
CA LEU A 96 -7.54 -1.91 -0.89
C LEU A 96 -6.74 -1.44 0.32
N VAL A 97 -6.05 -0.31 0.19
CA VAL A 97 -5.46 0.35 1.36
C VAL A 97 -6.63 0.74 2.28
N PRO A 98 -6.73 0.18 3.49
CA PRO A 98 -7.89 0.43 4.32
C PRO A 98 -7.87 1.89 4.77
N SER A 99 -8.94 2.63 4.46
CA SER A 99 -9.00 4.08 4.68
C SER A 99 -9.31 4.48 6.13
N ASP A 100 -9.53 3.51 7.02
CA ASP A 100 -10.00 3.76 8.40
C ASP A 100 -9.39 2.75 9.40
N VAL A 101 -8.05 2.63 9.38
CA VAL A 101 -7.32 1.79 10.35
C VAL A 101 -6.96 2.62 11.57
N ASP A 102 -7.29 2.11 12.76
CA ASP A 102 -6.81 2.67 14.02
C ASP A 102 -5.27 2.64 14.05
N SER A 103 -4.66 3.83 14.01
CA SER A 103 -3.20 4.00 13.95
C SER A 103 -2.48 3.42 15.16
N THR A 104 -3.20 3.17 16.27
CA THR A 104 -2.63 2.51 17.46
C THR A 104 -2.41 1.00 17.27
N THR A 105 -3.05 0.40 16.26
CA THR A 105 -2.96 -1.03 15.96
C THR A 105 -1.96 -1.35 14.85
N VAL A 106 -1.48 -0.33 14.13
CA VAL A 106 -0.54 -0.47 13.01
C VAL A 106 0.89 -0.51 13.51
N ILE A 107 1.68 -1.47 13.03
CA ILE A 107 3.12 -1.54 13.34
C ILE A 107 3.80 -0.32 12.68
N PRO A 108 4.53 0.51 13.44
CA PRO A 108 5.22 1.67 12.89
C PRO A 108 6.24 1.31 11.81
N LEU A 109 6.28 2.10 10.74
CA LEU A 109 7.19 1.91 9.60
C LEU A 109 8.68 1.74 10.00
N PRO A 110 9.25 2.49 10.97
CA PRO A 110 10.64 2.31 11.37
C PRO A 110 10.96 0.93 11.99
N ILE A 111 9.95 0.19 12.44
CA ILE A 111 10.12 -1.14 13.05
C ILE A 111 10.02 -2.24 11.99
N LEU A 112 9.25 -2.02 10.92
CA LEU A 112 9.02 -3.02 9.88
C LEU A 112 10.34 -3.58 9.28
N PRO A 113 11.40 -2.78 9.03
CA PRO A 113 12.65 -3.31 8.52
C PRO A 113 13.27 -4.42 9.36
N LEU A 114 13.30 -4.21 10.67
CA LEU A 114 13.78 -5.22 11.62
C LEU A 114 12.93 -6.49 11.55
N LEU A 115 11.60 -6.36 11.39
CA LEU A 115 10.73 -7.53 11.33
C LEU A 115 10.94 -8.35 10.05
N TYR A 116 11.20 -7.72 8.91
CA TYR A 116 11.56 -8.44 7.68
C TYR A 116 12.92 -9.12 7.79
N GLU A 117 13.92 -8.49 8.40
CA GLU A 117 15.21 -9.15 8.69
C GLU A 117 15.02 -10.41 9.55
N LEU A 118 14.11 -10.36 10.53
CA LEU A 118 13.77 -11.52 11.34
C LEU A 118 12.99 -12.59 10.56
N ILE A 119 12.08 -12.18 9.67
CA ILE A 119 11.35 -13.10 8.77
C ILE A 119 12.32 -13.89 7.90
N ASP A 120 13.26 -13.20 7.25
CA ASP A 120 14.27 -13.81 6.39
C ASP A 120 15.22 -14.72 7.19
N LYS A 121 15.78 -14.20 8.28
CA LYS A 121 16.78 -14.91 9.08
C LYS A 121 16.27 -16.20 9.73
N TYR A 122 15.04 -16.19 10.22
CA TYR A 122 14.45 -17.33 10.93
C TYR A 122 13.43 -18.09 10.10
N GLU A 123 13.33 -17.77 8.81
CA GLU A 123 12.36 -18.36 7.87
C GLU A 123 10.96 -18.44 8.49
N LEU A 124 10.44 -17.28 8.90
CA LEU A 124 9.15 -17.21 9.55
C LEU A 124 8.03 -17.56 8.56
N SER A 125 6.95 -18.16 9.06
CA SER A 125 5.84 -18.63 8.23
C SER A 125 5.25 -17.53 7.35
N GLU A 126 4.80 -17.89 6.14
CA GLU A 126 4.13 -16.99 5.18
C GLU A 126 2.94 -16.24 5.83
N SER A 127 2.28 -16.84 6.83
CA SER A 127 1.20 -16.19 7.57
C SER A 127 1.63 -14.93 8.32
N ILE A 128 2.83 -14.95 8.93
CA ILE A 128 3.42 -13.81 9.63
C ILE A 128 3.88 -12.78 8.60
N GLU A 129 4.61 -13.24 7.58
CA GLU A 129 5.09 -12.38 6.51
C GLU A 129 3.94 -11.61 5.85
N ARG A 130 2.83 -12.29 5.54
CA ARG A 130 1.63 -11.65 4.97
C ARG A 130 1.01 -10.64 5.95
N ALA A 131 0.99 -10.92 7.24
CA ALA A 131 0.50 -9.95 8.22
C ALA A 131 1.39 -8.69 8.22
N ILE A 132 2.73 -8.85 8.20
CA ILE A 132 3.67 -7.73 8.12
C ILE A 132 3.54 -6.96 6.80
N ASP A 133 3.34 -7.65 5.67
CA ASP A 133 3.06 -7.04 4.36
C ASP A 133 1.82 -6.14 4.41
N GLU A 134 0.76 -6.55 5.10
CA GLU A 134 -0.45 -5.75 5.29
C GLU A 134 -0.20 -4.53 6.17
N HIS A 135 0.59 -4.67 7.24
CA HIS A 135 1.04 -3.50 8.02
C HIS A 135 1.84 -2.52 7.15
N LEU A 136 2.73 -3.01 6.27
CA LEU A 136 3.46 -2.15 5.34
C LEU A 136 2.54 -1.41 4.36
N LEU A 137 1.51 -2.09 3.83
CA LEU A 137 0.52 -1.49 2.92
C LEU A 137 -0.25 -0.34 3.57
N THR A 138 -0.53 -0.40 4.88
CA THR A 138 -1.26 0.67 5.57
C THR A 138 -0.53 2.01 5.61
N HIS A 139 0.79 2.02 5.42
CA HIS A 139 1.61 3.26 5.41
C HIS A 139 1.65 3.95 4.04
N ILE A 140 1.13 3.32 2.98
CA ILE A 140 1.17 3.88 1.61
C ILE A 140 0.58 5.30 1.51
N PRO A 141 -0.57 5.64 2.12
CA PRO A 141 -1.16 6.97 1.96
C PRO A 141 -0.31 8.08 2.58
N GLN A 142 0.39 7.78 3.68
CA GLN A 142 1.19 8.75 4.42
C GLN A 142 2.61 8.85 3.87
N ASP A 143 3.22 7.72 3.51
CA ASP A 143 4.60 7.66 3.06
C ASP A 143 4.82 6.70 1.87
N PRO A 144 4.26 7.03 0.69
CA PRO A 144 4.30 6.13 -0.46
C PRO A 144 5.71 5.92 -0.99
N LEU A 145 6.62 6.90 -0.85
CA LEU A 145 7.99 6.77 -1.35
C LEU A 145 8.81 5.79 -0.53
N HIS A 146 8.74 5.85 0.81
CA HIS A 146 9.45 4.91 1.65
C HIS A 146 8.90 3.49 1.50
N VAL A 147 7.56 3.33 1.49
CA VAL A 147 6.96 2.01 1.26
C VAL A 147 7.34 1.44 -0.11
N PHE A 148 7.31 2.27 -1.16
CA PHE A 148 7.71 1.88 -2.50
C PHE A 148 9.17 1.42 -2.56
N GLY A 149 10.09 2.25 -2.05
CA GLY A 149 11.52 1.97 -2.06
C GLY A 149 11.89 0.73 -1.25
N TYR A 150 11.26 0.60 -0.08
CA TYR A 150 11.47 -0.54 0.80
C TYR A 150 10.93 -1.84 0.20
N ALA A 151 9.70 -1.83 -0.33
CA ALA A 151 9.14 -2.97 -1.05
C ALA A 151 9.99 -3.37 -2.27
N ALA A 152 10.57 -2.39 -2.98
CA ALA A 152 11.50 -2.65 -4.07
C ALA A 152 12.79 -3.34 -3.61
N SER A 153 13.34 -2.97 -2.45
CA SER A 153 14.54 -3.63 -1.89
C SER A 153 14.30 -5.06 -1.42
N LEU A 154 13.06 -5.42 -1.11
CA LEU A 154 12.64 -6.77 -0.68
C LEU A 154 12.04 -7.60 -1.83
N ASP A 155 12.10 -7.13 -3.07
CA ASP A 155 11.47 -7.76 -4.24
C ASP A 155 9.94 -8.02 -4.08
N LYS A 156 9.27 -7.23 -3.22
CA LYS A 156 7.82 -7.28 -2.96
C LYS A 156 7.04 -6.57 -4.06
N THR A 157 7.08 -7.14 -5.26
CA THR A 157 6.54 -6.56 -6.50
C THR A 157 5.11 -6.04 -6.39
N LYS A 158 4.22 -6.78 -5.72
CA LYS A 158 2.81 -6.37 -5.52
C LYS A 158 2.67 -5.11 -4.64
N ILE A 159 3.44 -5.03 -3.55
CA ILE A 159 3.42 -3.88 -2.63
C ILE A 159 4.04 -2.68 -3.34
N MET A 160 5.19 -2.87 -3.99
CA MET A 160 5.85 -1.85 -4.80
C MET A 160 4.91 -1.30 -5.89
N SER A 161 4.21 -2.18 -6.61
CA SER A 161 3.22 -1.81 -7.62
C SER A 161 2.07 -1.00 -7.00
N THR A 162 1.51 -1.45 -5.87
CA THR A 162 0.43 -0.73 -5.17
C THR A 162 0.89 0.66 -4.70
N ALA A 163 2.07 0.76 -4.08
CA ALA A 163 2.62 2.04 -3.62
C ALA A 163 2.88 3.01 -4.77
N SER A 164 3.22 2.51 -5.96
CA SER A 164 3.46 3.36 -7.15
C SER A 164 2.24 4.18 -7.59
N GLU A 165 1.02 3.75 -7.25
CA GLU A 165 -0.22 4.51 -7.54
C GLU A 165 -0.25 5.85 -6.81
N TYR A 166 0.30 5.88 -5.59
CA TYR A 166 0.24 6.98 -4.63
C TYR A 166 1.45 7.91 -4.68
N LEU A 167 2.46 7.58 -5.49
CA LEU A 167 3.64 8.44 -5.65
C LEU A 167 3.26 9.78 -6.29
N ASN A 168 3.77 10.86 -5.70
CA ASN A 168 3.83 12.15 -6.36
C ASN A 168 4.81 12.10 -7.54
N PRO A 169 4.78 13.07 -8.48
CA PRO A 169 5.79 13.17 -9.53
C PRO A 169 7.19 13.02 -8.95
N LEU A 170 8.04 12.14 -9.50
CA LEU A 170 9.34 11.86 -8.88
C LEU A 170 10.21 13.12 -8.73
N ALA A 171 10.05 14.05 -9.66
CA ALA A 171 10.70 15.36 -9.63
C ALA A 171 10.31 16.26 -8.44
N SER A 172 9.23 15.97 -7.72
CA SER A 172 8.84 16.75 -6.52
C SER A 172 9.55 16.29 -5.25
N TYR A 173 10.17 15.10 -5.24
CA TYR A 173 10.89 14.61 -4.08
C TYR A 173 12.32 15.14 -4.03
N PRO A 174 12.90 15.33 -2.84
CA PRO A 174 14.31 15.65 -2.70
C PRO A 174 15.20 14.56 -3.32
N GLN A 175 16.24 14.97 -4.06
CA GLN A 175 17.16 14.04 -4.71
C GLN A 175 17.79 13.04 -3.73
N LYS A 176 18.12 13.50 -2.51
CA LYS A 176 18.68 12.65 -1.44
C LYS A 176 17.77 11.47 -1.08
N ASP A 177 16.44 11.67 -1.10
CA ASP A 177 15.48 10.65 -0.69
C ASP A 177 15.29 9.64 -1.82
N ILE A 178 15.23 10.10 -3.08
CA ILE A 178 15.21 9.24 -4.26
C ILE A 178 16.44 8.32 -4.31
N LEU A 179 17.63 8.86 -4.09
CA LEU A 179 18.88 8.09 -4.12
C LEU A 179 18.99 7.09 -2.96
N ALA A 180 18.40 7.41 -1.80
CA ALA A 180 18.42 6.55 -0.64
C ALA A 180 17.39 5.41 -0.72
N LEU A 181 16.23 5.66 -1.34
CA LEU A 181 15.07 4.76 -1.28
C LEU A 181 14.86 3.93 -2.54
N ILE A 182 15.20 4.44 -3.73
CA ILE A 182 14.97 3.71 -4.98
C ILE A 182 16.24 2.91 -5.34
N PRO A 183 16.22 1.56 -5.25
CA PRO A 183 17.44 0.77 -5.29
C PRO A 183 18.04 0.62 -6.70
N SER A 184 17.32 0.97 -7.76
CA SER A 184 17.76 0.76 -9.14
C SER A 184 17.27 1.84 -10.10
N VAL A 185 18.15 2.21 -11.04
CA VAL A 185 17.83 3.09 -12.18
C VAL A 185 16.68 2.54 -13.02
N LYS A 186 16.57 1.21 -13.14
CA LYS A 186 15.47 0.57 -13.86
C LYS A 186 14.13 0.90 -13.21
N ILE A 187 14.03 0.75 -11.88
CA ILE A 187 12.81 1.02 -11.13
C ILE A 187 12.45 2.51 -11.22
N TYR A 188 13.44 3.39 -11.06
CA TYR A 188 13.26 4.83 -11.27
C TYR A 188 12.70 5.15 -12.67
N HIS A 189 13.24 4.51 -13.71
CA HIS A 189 12.77 4.70 -15.08
C HIS A 189 11.33 4.19 -15.27
N ASP A 190 11.02 2.99 -14.78
CA ASP A 190 9.69 2.39 -14.89
C ASP A 190 8.61 3.29 -14.26
N VAL A 191 8.89 3.91 -13.10
CA VAL A 191 7.98 4.88 -12.47
C VAL A 191 7.82 6.15 -13.31
N ASN A 192 8.90 6.69 -13.88
CA ASN A 192 8.79 7.86 -14.76
C ASN A 192 7.94 7.57 -16.01
N VAL A 193 8.09 6.38 -16.60
CA VAL A 193 7.28 5.93 -17.73
C VAL A 193 5.80 5.87 -17.34
N LEU A 194 5.48 5.29 -16.18
CA LEU A 194 4.11 5.28 -15.65
C LEU A 194 3.55 6.70 -15.47
N GLN A 195 4.32 7.61 -14.87
CA GLN A 195 3.89 8.97 -14.59
C GLN A 195 3.66 9.80 -15.86
N ASP A 196 4.54 9.67 -16.85
CA ASP A 196 4.39 10.33 -18.16
C ASP A 196 3.17 9.79 -18.91
N MET A 197 3.01 8.47 -18.96
CA MET A 197 1.86 7.83 -19.60
C MET A 197 0.53 8.28 -18.96
N ARG A 198 0.45 8.31 -17.62
CA ARG A 198 -0.74 8.81 -16.90
C ARG A 198 -1.05 10.25 -17.28
N SER A 199 -0.05 11.12 -17.24
CA SER A 199 -0.20 12.53 -17.58
C SER A 199 -0.69 12.73 -19.02
N LYS A 200 -0.13 11.99 -19.98
CA LYS A 200 -0.56 12.03 -21.39
C LYS A 200 -1.98 11.51 -21.58
N ALA A 201 -2.32 10.38 -20.95
CA ALA A 201 -3.66 9.80 -21.03
C ALA A 201 -4.72 10.74 -20.45
N PHE A 202 -4.46 11.35 -19.29
CA PHE A 202 -5.32 12.34 -18.66
C PHE A 202 -5.54 13.58 -19.54
N ARG A 203 -4.48 14.13 -20.15
CA ARG A 203 -4.61 15.23 -21.11
C ARG A 203 -5.48 14.84 -22.30
N ASN A 204 -5.26 13.66 -22.87
CA ASN A 204 -6.03 13.15 -24.01
C ASN A 204 -7.52 12.95 -23.67
N ILE A 205 -7.82 12.37 -22.50
CA ILE A 205 -9.19 12.20 -22.00
C ILE A 205 -9.87 13.57 -21.84
N LEU A 206 -9.22 14.52 -21.16
CA LEU A 206 -9.80 15.82 -20.90
C LEU A 206 -10.04 16.62 -22.19
N VAL A 207 -9.10 16.60 -23.15
CA VAL A 207 -9.28 17.27 -24.45
C VAL A 207 -10.53 16.77 -25.16
N LYS A 208 -10.72 15.45 -25.20
CA LYS A 208 -11.80 14.79 -25.95
C LYS A 208 -13.16 14.87 -25.28
N GLU A 209 -13.23 15.21 -24.00
CA GLU A 209 -14.51 15.30 -23.30
C GLU A 209 -15.29 16.57 -23.70
N ALA A 210 -16.55 16.37 -24.09
CA ALA A 210 -17.48 17.43 -24.41
C ALA A 210 -18.57 17.51 -23.33
N LEU A 211 -19.05 18.73 -23.04
CA LEU A 211 -20.16 18.95 -22.12
C LEU A 211 -21.47 18.33 -22.66
N PHE A 212 -21.68 18.41 -23.98
CA PHE A 212 -22.83 17.84 -24.68
C PHE A 212 -22.36 16.86 -25.76
N PRO A 213 -22.16 15.57 -25.43
CA PRO A 213 -21.74 14.58 -26.41
C PRO A 213 -22.78 14.43 -27.53
N HIS A 214 -22.38 14.58 -28.79
CA HIS A 214 -23.26 14.50 -29.96
C HIS A 214 -24.52 15.38 -29.86
N ASP A 215 -24.40 16.56 -29.25
CA ASP A 215 -25.48 17.52 -29.04
C ASP A 215 -26.64 17.00 -28.14
N TYR A 216 -26.46 15.86 -27.47
CA TYR A 216 -27.44 15.35 -26.52
C TYR A 216 -27.47 16.21 -25.25
N GLY A 217 -28.69 16.56 -24.82
CA GLY A 217 -28.90 17.31 -23.58
C GLY A 217 -28.55 18.80 -23.66
N ILE A 218 -28.37 19.35 -24.86
CA ILE A 218 -28.14 20.79 -25.05
C ILE A 218 -29.26 21.61 -24.41
N CYS A 219 -28.88 22.58 -23.60
CA CYS A 219 -29.80 23.57 -23.05
C CYS A 219 -30.13 24.63 -24.12
N PRO A 220 -31.41 24.85 -24.48
CA PRO A 220 -31.76 25.81 -25.52
C PRO A 220 -31.40 27.26 -25.17
N HIS A 221 -31.26 27.58 -23.89
CA HIS A 221 -31.01 28.95 -23.41
C HIS A 221 -29.53 29.23 -23.13
N HIS A 222 -28.78 28.25 -22.61
CA HIS A 222 -27.43 28.48 -22.07
C HIS A 222 -26.35 27.65 -22.78
N ALA A 223 -26.64 26.98 -23.90
CA ALA A 223 -25.68 26.08 -24.56
C ALA A 223 -24.29 26.71 -24.78
N LYS A 224 -24.27 27.93 -25.33
CA LYS A 224 -23.03 28.65 -25.68
C LYS A 224 -22.26 29.03 -24.42
N ASP A 225 -22.92 29.64 -23.45
CA ASP A 225 -22.30 30.07 -22.20
C ASP A 225 -21.79 28.87 -21.39
N ALA A 226 -22.56 27.79 -21.36
CA ALA A 226 -22.16 26.55 -20.69
C ALA A 226 -20.93 25.91 -21.33
N GLN A 227 -20.87 25.88 -22.67
CA GLN A 227 -19.68 25.42 -23.38
C GLN A 227 -18.46 26.30 -23.11
N LEU A 228 -18.63 27.63 -23.04
CA LEU A 228 -17.56 28.57 -22.72
C LEU A 228 -16.99 28.31 -21.32
N HIS A 229 -17.85 28.15 -20.30
CA HIS A 229 -17.40 27.84 -18.94
C HIS A 229 -16.71 26.48 -18.84
N TRP A 230 -17.23 25.47 -19.55
CA TRP A 230 -16.62 24.14 -19.65
C TRP A 230 -15.21 24.19 -20.25
N GLU A 231 -15.06 24.81 -21.42
CA GLU A 231 -13.77 24.90 -22.11
C GLU A 231 -12.78 25.78 -21.34
N ALA A 232 -13.23 26.86 -20.71
CA ALA A 232 -12.40 27.68 -19.82
C ALA A 232 -11.85 26.85 -18.65
N ARG A 233 -12.69 26.03 -17.99
CA ARG A 233 -12.22 25.14 -16.92
C ARG A 233 -11.28 24.06 -17.44
N LYS A 234 -11.60 23.44 -18.58
CA LYS A 234 -10.72 22.45 -19.24
C LYS A 234 -9.33 23.02 -19.48
N PHE A 235 -9.23 24.23 -20.03
CA PHE A 235 -7.96 24.88 -20.29
C PHE A 235 -7.14 25.11 -19.00
N LEU A 236 -7.78 25.58 -17.93
CA LEU A 236 -7.14 25.75 -16.63
C LEU A 236 -6.62 24.43 -16.07
N VAL A 237 -7.45 23.38 -16.05
CA VAL A 237 -7.06 22.05 -15.55
C VAL A 237 -5.94 21.46 -16.41
N MET A 238 -6.00 21.61 -17.73
CA MET A 238 -4.98 21.12 -18.67
C MET A 238 -3.57 21.59 -18.31
N SER A 239 -3.43 22.86 -17.90
CA SER A 239 -2.13 23.42 -17.50
C SER A 239 -1.54 22.80 -16.23
N ARG A 240 -2.37 22.15 -15.41
CA ARG A 240 -2.02 21.64 -14.07
C ARG A 240 -1.98 20.11 -13.98
N ILE A 241 -2.36 19.39 -15.04
CA ILE A 241 -2.36 17.93 -15.03
C ILE A 241 -0.96 17.37 -14.75
N GLN A 242 -0.90 16.58 -13.69
CA GLN A 242 0.19 15.71 -13.28
C GLN A 242 -0.27 14.25 -13.26
N CYS A 243 0.63 13.32 -12.95
CA CYS A 243 0.35 11.89 -12.96
C CYS A 243 -0.69 11.45 -11.93
N ASN A 244 -0.85 12.18 -10.83
CA ASN A 244 -1.77 11.87 -9.72
C ASN A 244 -2.98 12.82 -9.66
N THR A 245 -3.21 13.64 -10.67
CA THR A 245 -4.34 14.59 -10.68
C THR A 245 -5.69 13.87 -10.79
N ASP A 246 -6.61 14.14 -9.86
CA ASP A 246 -8.02 13.80 -10.03
C ASP A 246 -8.70 14.84 -10.92
N ILE A 247 -8.75 14.56 -12.22
CA ILE A 247 -9.37 15.45 -13.21
C ILE A 247 -10.84 15.72 -12.88
N SER A 248 -11.57 14.72 -12.36
CA SER A 248 -12.99 14.87 -12.09
C SER A 248 -13.25 15.86 -10.95
N SER A 249 -12.47 15.75 -9.86
CA SER A 249 -12.50 16.71 -8.76
C SER A 249 -12.02 18.09 -9.18
N GLU A 250 -10.97 18.18 -10.01
CA GLU A 250 -10.51 19.44 -10.59
C GLU A 250 -11.54 20.08 -11.53
N MET A 251 -12.39 19.32 -12.22
CA MET A 251 -13.44 19.89 -13.08
C MET A 251 -14.67 20.33 -12.29
N ARG A 252 -14.93 19.74 -11.11
CA ARG A 252 -16.12 19.98 -10.28
C ARG A 252 -16.47 21.46 -10.01
N PRO A 253 -15.53 22.40 -9.80
CA PRO A 253 -15.86 23.81 -9.58
C PRO A 253 -16.65 24.47 -10.73
N VAL A 254 -16.66 23.89 -11.93
CA VAL A 254 -17.47 24.42 -13.04
C VAL A 254 -18.98 24.28 -12.79
N GLU A 255 -19.41 23.31 -11.96
CA GLU A 255 -20.82 23.08 -11.59
C GLU A 255 -21.47 24.31 -10.96
N GLU A 256 -20.69 25.15 -10.26
CA GLU A 256 -21.15 26.39 -9.65
C GLU A 256 -21.78 27.36 -10.65
N ASN A 257 -21.29 27.37 -11.90
CA ASN A 257 -21.82 28.23 -12.97
C ASN A 257 -23.17 27.75 -13.50
N PHE A 258 -23.62 26.54 -13.13
CA PHE A 258 -24.81 25.90 -13.70
C PHE A 258 -25.95 25.69 -12.69
N LYS A 259 -25.78 26.16 -11.44
CA LYS A 259 -26.78 25.99 -10.36
C LYS A 259 -28.17 26.54 -10.68
N THR A 260 -28.26 27.53 -11.56
CA THR A 260 -29.54 28.16 -11.94
C THR A 260 -30.27 27.42 -13.07
N CYS A 261 -29.65 26.45 -13.73
CA CYS A 261 -30.24 25.70 -14.84
C CYS A 261 -30.06 24.19 -14.65
N ALA A 262 -31.15 23.49 -14.30
CA ALA A 262 -31.14 22.05 -14.06
C ALA A 262 -30.59 21.23 -15.24
N THR A 263 -30.87 21.63 -16.49
CA THR A 263 -30.37 20.94 -17.69
C THR A 263 -28.85 21.05 -17.80
N CYS A 264 -28.28 22.26 -17.64
CA CYS A 264 -26.84 22.48 -17.67
C CYS A 264 -26.13 21.79 -16.51
N GLN A 265 -26.72 21.83 -15.31
CA GLN A 265 -26.17 21.15 -14.13
C GLN A 265 -26.09 19.64 -14.37
N LYS A 266 -27.19 19.03 -14.86
CA LYS A 266 -27.23 17.60 -15.16
C LYS A 266 -26.21 17.20 -16.24
N ALA A 267 -26.10 18.00 -17.31
CA ALA A 267 -25.11 17.76 -18.36
C ALA A 267 -23.67 17.83 -17.81
N CYS A 268 -23.38 18.84 -16.98
CA CYS A 268 -22.09 19.02 -16.35
C CYS A 268 -21.72 17.85 -15.42
N THR A 269 -22.62 17.45 -14.51
CA THR A 269 -22.38 16.32 -13.61
C THR A 269 -22.15 15.03 -14.42
N ALA A 270 -22.95 14.77 -15.44
CA ALA A 270 -22.77 13.60 -16.31
C ALA A 270 -21.41 13.61 -17.05
N ALA A 271 -20.96 14.78 -17.53
CA ALA A 271 -19.65 14.92 -18.16
C ALA A 271 -18.50 14.69 -17.16
N ILE A 272 -18.62 15.20 -15.92
CA ILE A 272 -17.65 14.97 -14.84
C ILE A 272 -17.61 13.49 -14.43
N ASP A 273 -18.76 12.85 -14.31
CA ASP A 273 -18.84 11.41 -14.01
C ASP A 273 -18.23 10.57 -15.13
N MET A 274 -18.43 10.97 -16.39
CA MET A 274 -17.79 10.34 -17.55
C MET A 274 -16.26 10.52 -17.53
N LEU A 275 -15.75 11.69 -17.14
CA LEU A 275 -14.32 11.91 -16.91
C LEU A 275 -13.80 10.99 -15.83
N LYS A 276 -14.49 10.89 -14.69
CA LYS A 276 -14.12 9.99 -13.58
C LYS A 276 -14.03 8.53 -14.06
N TYR A 277 -15.03 8.08 -14.80
CA TYR A 277 -15.07 6.74 -15.39
C TYR A 277 -13.91 6.49 -16.37
N LYS A 278 -13.65 7.42 -17.30
CA LYS A 278 -12.55 7.28 -18.27
C LYS A 278 -11.18 7.32 -17.59
N CYS A 279 -10.98 8.20 -16.61
CA CYS A 279 -9.73 8.31 -15.86
C CYS A 279 -9.46 7.08 -15.00
N ALA A 280 -10.49 6.42 -14.47
CA ALA A 280 -10.34 5.18 -13.70
C ALA A 280 -9.73 4.02 -14.52
N ARG A 281 -9.78 4.10 -15.86
CA ARG A 281 -9.22 3.10 -16.78
C ARG A 281 -7.76 3.38 -17.17
N VAL A 282 -7.21 4.53 -16.79
CA VAL A 282 -5.79 4.84 -17.01
C VAL A 282 -4.94 3.98 -16.09
N PRO A 283 -3.83 3.39 -16.57
CA PRO A 283 -2.96 2.60 -15.71
C PRO A 283 -2.47 3.41 -14.50
N LYS A 284 -2.65 2.84 -13.32
CA LYS A 284 -2.37 3.45 -12.02
C LYS A 284 -1.08 2.95 -11.39
N CYS A 285 -0.77 1.66 -11.57
CA CYS A 285 0.37 0.99 -10.95
C CYS A 285 1.32 0.35 -11.96
N LEU A 286 2.53 0.02 -11.52
CA LEU A 286 3.58 -0.53 -12.37
C LEU A 286 3.23 -1.86 -13.05
N ASP A 287 2.46 -2.73 -12.40
CA ASP A 287 2.10 -4.02 -13.02
C ASP A 287 1.24 -3.86 -14.27
N GLN A 288 0.50 -2.75 -14.39
CA GLN A 288 -0.34 -2.46 -15.55
C GLN A 288 0.48 -1.94 -16.75
N LEU A 289 1.75 -1.58 -16.57
CA LEU A 289 2.64 -1.22 -17.69
C LEU A 289 2.96 -2.42 -18.59
N LYS A 290 3.07 -3.62 -17.99
CA LYS A 290 3.49 -4.84 -18.69
C LYS A 290 2.45 -5.33 -19.70
N ASP A 291 1.20 -4.94 -19.52
CA ASP A 291 0.09 -5.39 -20.36
C ASP A 291 -0.02 -4.65 -21.70
N GLY A 292 0.77 -3.60 -21.95
CA GLY A 292 0.99 -3.02 -23.28
C GLY A 292 -0.25 -2.57 -24.06
N ARG A 293 -1.44 -2.53 -23.44
CA ARG A 293 -2.69 -2.14 -24.07
C ARG A 293 -3.02 -0.70 -23.68
N VAL A 294 -2.53 0.23 -24.48
CA VAL A 294 -3.16 1.54 -24.67
C VAL A 294 -3.97 1.50 -25.94
#